data_AF-A0AA37WLI6-F1
#
_entry.id   AF-A0AA37WLI6-F1
#
_cell.length_a   1.000
_cell.length_b   1.000
_cell.length_c   1.000
_cell.angle_alpha   90.00
_cell.angle_beta   90.00
_cell.angle_gamma   90.00
#
_symmetry.space_group_name_H-M   'P 1'
#
loop_
_entity.id
_entity.type
_entity.pdbx_description
1 polymer ?
#
loop_
_entity_poly.entity_id
_entity_poly.type
_entity_poly.pdbx_seq_one_letter_code
_entity_poly.pdbx_strand_id
1 'polypeptide(L)'
;MLDEISRLAKDGKYDYLVIESTGISEPLPVAETFTFADEDGVSLSNVAALDTMVTVVDALNFLKDCDEAKQLQDVLKGKEMWAKLPDPFPSWEH
;
A
#
# COMPACT_ATOMS: atom_id res chain seq x y z
N MET A 1 -0.68 -13.81 3.88
CA MET A 1 -0.78 -12.44 4.42
C MET A 1 -2.24 -11.98 4.45
N LEU A 2 -2.94 -11.99 3.31
CA LEU A 2 -4.35 -11.57 3.22
C LEU A 2 -5.31 -12.34 4.15
N ASP A 3 -5.17 -13.66 4.23
CA ASP A 3 -6.00 -14.48 5.13
C ASP A 3 -5.81 -14.10 6.59
N GLU A 4 -4.57 -13.79 6.97
CA GLU A 4 -4.22 -13.43 8.35
C GLU A 4 -4.78 -12.04 8.70
N ILE A 5 -4.65 -11.07 7.78
CA ILE A 5 -5.26 -9.74 7.93
C ILE A 5 -6.77 -9.87 8.09
N SER A 6 -7.42 -10.66 7.21
CA SER A 6 -8.87 -10.86 7.25
C SER A 6 -9.33 -11.53 8.55
N ARG A 7 -8.55 -12.49 9.07
CA ARG A 7 -8.83 -13.16 10.34
C ARG A 7 -8.73 -12.17 11.51
N LEU A 8 -7.66 -11.37 11.56
CA LEU A 8 -7.43 -10.40 12.63
C LEU A 8 -8.47 -9.28 12.62
N ALA A 9 -8.85 -8.79 11.44
CA ALA A 9 -9.91 -7.79 11.28
C ALA A 9 -11.27 -8.30 11.80
N LYS A 10 -11.60 -9.58 11.55
CA LYS A 10 -12.85 -10.20 12.02
C LYS A 10 -12.87 -10.55 13.50
N ASP A 11 -11.71 -10.67 14.16
CA ASP A 11 -11.62 -11.04 15.59
C ASP A 11 -12.10 -9.90 16.51
N GLY A 12 -12.20 -8.66 16.01
CA GLY A 12 -12.74 -7.51 16.73
C GLY A 12 -11.94 -7.08 17.97
N LYS A 13 -10.70 -7.56 18.09
CA LYS A 13 -9.81 -7.30 19.25
C LYS A 13 -8.84 -6.15 19.04
N TYR A 14 -8.73 -5.62 17.82
CA TYR A 14 -7.73 -4.63 17.44
C TYR A 14 -8.40 -3.49 16.70
N ASP A 15 -8.07 -2.26 17.08
CA ASP A 15 -8.56 -1.05 16.41
C ASP A 15 -7.74 -0.73 15.14
N TYR A 16 -6.45 -1.09 15.14
CA TYR A 16 -5.52 -0.80 14.05
C TYR A 16 -4.58 -1.99 13.80
N LEU A 17 -4.20 -2.17 12.53
CA LEU A 17 -3.19 -3.14 12.09
C LEU A 17 -2.06 -2.42 11.36
N VAL A 18 -0.83 -2.64 11.77
CA VAL A 18 0.36 -2.16 11.06
C VAL A 18 0.93 -3.31 10.26
N ILE A 19 1.02 -3.12 8.94
CA ILE A 19 1.59 -4.10 8.02
C ILE A 19 2.96 -3.58 7.59
N GLU A 20 4.01 -4.27 8.03
CA GLU A 20 5.35 -4.04 7.52
C GLU A 20 5.54 -4.89 6.24
N SER A 21 5.71 -4.22 5.10
CA SER A 21 6.21 -4.92 3.93
C SER A 21 7.69 -5.21 4.18
N THR A 22 8.15 -6.44 3.91
CA THR A 22 9.59 -6.72 3.92
C THR A 22 10.29 -5.72 2.99
N GLY A 23 11.53 -5.31 3.26
CA GLY A 23 12.22 -4.24 2.51
C GLY A 23 12.39 -4.44 0.99
N ILE A 24 11.85 -5.51 0.42
CA ILE A 24 11.82 -5.86 -1.01
C ILE A 24 10.38 -5.78 -1.59
N SER A 25 9.35 -5.77 -0.75
CA SER A 25 7.95 -5.70 -1.19
C SER A 25 7.54 -4.26 -1.47
N GLU A 26 7.21 -4.00 -2.73
CA GLU A 26 6.66 -2.73 -3.19
C GLU A 26 5.35 -2.39 -2.44
N PRO A 27 5.10 -1.11 -2.12
CA PRO A 27 3.86 -0.69 -1.46
C PRO A 27 2.61 -0.95 -2.31
N LEU A 28 2.76 -0.95 -3.64
CA LEU A 28 1.65 -1.03 -4.59
C LEU A 28 0.88 -2.37 -4.49
N PRO A 29 1.53 -3.55 -4.51
CA PRO A 29 0.85 -4.83 -4.27
C PRO A 29 0.00 -4.87 -2.99
N VAL A 30 0.43 -4.19 -1.92
CA VAL A 30 -0.37 -4.11 -0.68
C VAL A 30 -1.60 -3.23 -0.91
N ALA A 31 -1.44 -2.05 -1.51
CA ALA A 31 -2.55 -1.16 -1.84
C ALA A 31 -3.58 -1.83 -2.78
N GLU A 32 -3.11 -2.61 -3.76
CA GLU A 32 -3.98 -3.32 -4.71
C GLU A 32 -4.94 -4.29 -4.02
N THR A 33 -4.52 -4.93 -2.92
CA THR A 33 -5.39 -5.84 -2.16
C THR A 33 -6.54 -5.15 -1.41
N PHE A 34 -6.46 -3.82 -1.24
CA PHE A 34 -7.56 -3.01 -0.72
C PHE A 34 -8.48 -2.49 -1.82
N THR A 35 -7.99 -2.28 -3.04
CA THR A 35 -8.78 -1.74 -4.16
C THR A 35 -9.44 -2.80 -5.02
N PHE A 36 -8.82 -3.97 -5.17
CA PHE A 36 -9.33 -5.03 -6.04
C PHE A 36 -9.90 -6.20 -5.22
N ALA A 37 -11.06 -6.69 -5.64
CA ALA A 37 -11.64 -7.91 -5.13
C ALA A 37 -11.02 -9.13 -5.82
N ASP A 38 -10.89 -10.23 -5.10
CA ASP A 38 -10.48 -11.52 -5.65
C ASP A 38 -11.59 -12.16 -6.54
N GLU A 39 -11.35 -13.40 -7.01
CA GLU A 39 -12.29 -14.14 -7.87
C GLU A 39 -13.65 -14.38 -7.19
N ASP A 40 -13.70 -14.38 -5.86
CA ASP A 40 -14.90 -14.56 -5.05
C ASP A 40 -15.56 -13.22 -4.67
N GLY A 41 -15.03 -12.09 -5.15
CA GLY A 41 -15.54 -10.75 -4.88
C GLY A 41 -15.13 -10.21 -3.50
N VAL A 42 -14.16 -10.83 -2.83
CA VAL A 42 -13.68 -10.41 -1.51
C VAL A 42 -12.48 -9.49 -1.65
N SER A 43 -12.56 -8.30 -1.05
CA SER A 43 -11.43 -7.37 -0.88
C SER A 43 -11.19 -7.10 0.60
N LEU A 44 -9.99 -6.65 0.96
CA LEU A 44 -9.72 -6.19 2.33
C LEU A 44 -10.58 -4.98 2.72
N SER A 45 -10.98 -4.16 1.75
CA SER A 45 -11.87 -3.01 1.98
C SER A 45 -13.25 -3.39 2.53
N ASN A 46 -13.67 -4.65 2.40
CA ASN A 46 -14.91 -5.14 3.02
C ASN A 46 -14.81 -5.34 4.54
N VAL A 47 -13.59 -5.47 5.08
CA VAL A 47 -13.36 -5.82 6.49
C VAL A 47 -12.49 -4.81 7.25
N ALA A 48 -11.70 -3.99 6.55
CA ALA A 48 -10.86 -2.97 7.15
C ALA A 48 -10.65 -1.80 6.18
N ALA A 49 -10.55 -0.58 6.71
CA ALA A 49 -10.20 0.61 5.93
C ALA A 49 -8.68 0.78 5.88
N LEU A 50 -8.13 1.11 4.69
CA LEU A 50 -6.75 1.55 4.56
C LEU A 50 -6.66 3.02 4.99
N ASP A 51 -6.03 3.28 6.13
CA ASP A 51 -5.94 4.64 6.70
C ASP A 51 -4.70 5.40 6.20
N THR A 52 -3.51 4.80 6.36
CA THR A 52 -2.24 5.47 6.07
C THR A 52 -1.26 4.51 5.40
N MET A 53 -0.54 5.00 4.38
CA MET A 53 0.65 4.34 3.83
C MET A 53 1.89 5.18 4.15
N VAL A 54 2.89 4.54 4.76
CA VAL A 54 4.15 5.19 5.12
C VAL A 54 5.29 4.55 4.34
N THR A 55 6.17 5.38 3.76
CA THR A 55 7.42 4.93 3.16
C THR A 55 8.58 5.53 3.92
N VAL A 56 9.49 4.69 4.41
CA VAL A 56 10.73 5.13 5.06
C VAL A 56 11.83 5.20 4.02
N VAL A 57 12.53 6.33 3.97
CA VAL A 57 13.60 6.58 2.99
C VAL A 57 14.92 6.83 3.73
N ASP A 58 15.97 6.10 3.35
CA ASP A 58 17.32 6.39 3.79
C ASP A 58 17.87 7.62 3.05
N ALA A 59 17.89 8.77 3.73
CA ALA A 59 18.32 10.03 3.13
C ALA A 59 19.79 10.05 2.69
N LEU A 60 20.66 9.25 3.31
CA LEU A 60 22.09 9.22 2.97
C LEU A 60 22.31 8.54 1.61
N ASN A 61 21.61 7.43 1.39
CA ASN A 61 21.73 6.64 0.17
C ASN A 61 20.72 7.04 -0.91
N PHE A 62 19.67 7.78 -0.56
CA PHE A 62 18.54 8.10 -1.45
C PHE A 62 18.97 8.64 -2.82
N LEU A 63 19.87 9.62 -2.88
CA LEU A 63 20.26 10.21 -4.17
C LEU A 63 21.00 9.20 -5.06
N LYS A 64 21.84 8.36 -4.46
CA LYS A 64 22.57 7.32 -5.18
C LYS A 64 21.61 6.24 -5.68
N ASP A 65 20.75 5.75 -4.79
CA ASP A 65 19.78 4.70 -5.11
C ASP A 65 18.75 5.19 -6.15
N CYS A 66 18.35 6.46 -6.09
CA CYS A 66 17.41 7.05 -7.02
C CYS A 66 18.03 7.27 -8.42
N ASP A 67 19.31 7.62 -8.50
CA ASP A 67 20.02 7.71 -9.78
C ASP A 67 20.31 6.33 -10.40
N GLU A 68 20.57 5.31 -9.56
CA GLU A 68 20.64 3.91 -10.00
C GLU A 68 19.25 3.40 -10.47
N ALA A 69 18.18 3.71 -9.74
CA ALA A 69 16.81 3.31 -10.06
C ALA A 69 16.20 4.02 -11.27
N LYS A 70 16.60 5.27 -11.58
CA LYS A 70 16.18 5.98 -12.80
C LYS A 70 16.54 5.24 -14.09
N GLN A 71 17.46 4.28 -14.06
CA GLN A 71 17.76 3.43 -15.20
C GLN A 71 16.68 2.35 -15.45
N LEU A 72 15.83 2.04 -14.46
CA LEU A 72 14.70 1.12 -14.63
C LEU A 72 13.43 1.87 -15.07
N GLN A 73 12.96 1.57 -16.27
CA GLN A 73 11.73 2.14 -16.85
C GLN A 73 10.45 1.85 -16.05
N ASP A 74 10.47 0.91 -15.10
CA ASP A 74 9.29 0.46 -14.37
C ASP A 74 8.78 1.48 -13.32
N VAL A 75 9.66 2.33 -12.77
CA VAL A 75 9.26 3.39 -11.81
C VAL A 75 8.29 4.40 -12.44
N LEU A 76 8.43 4.66 -13.75
CA LEU A 76 7.58 5.62 -14.46
C LEU A 76 6.16 5.07 -14.72
N LYS A 77 5.99 3.76 -14.86
CA LYS A 77 4.66 3.14 -15.07
C LYS A 77 3.79 3.26 -13.82
N GLY A 78 4.38 3.09 -12.63
CA GLY A 78 3.67 3.25 -11.37
C GLY A 78 3.06 4.66 -11.24
N LYS A 79 3.83 5.71 -11.55
CA LYS A 79 3.37 7.10 -11.44
C LYS A 79 2.09 7.39 -12.25
N GLU A 80 1.97 6.83 -13.45
CA GLU A 80 0.76 7.01 -14.28
C GLU A 80 -0.45 6.24 -13.74
N MET A 81 -0.23 5.12 -13.06
CA MET A 81 -1.29 4.34 -12.38
C MET A 81 -1.78 5.07 -11.13
N TRP A 82 -0.87 5.54 -10.27
CA TRP A 82 -1.21 6.27 -9.04
C TRP A 82 -2.05 7.52 -9.30
N ALA A 83 -1.78 8.24 -10.38
CA ALA A 83 -2.54 9.44 -10.76
C ALA A 83 -3.99 9.17 -11.21
N LYS A 84 -4.33 7.91 -11.54
CA LYS A 84 -5.67 7.52 -12.00
C LYS A 84 -6.54 6.93 -10.89
N LEU A 85 -5.94 6.56 -9.76
CA LEU A 85 -6.68 6.04 -8.62
C LEU A 85 -7.40 7.20 -7.91
N PRO A 86 -8.67 7.01 -7.49
CA PRO A 86 -9.33 7.98 -6.62
C PRO A 86 -8.49 8.17 -5.36
N ASP A 87 -8.38 9.42 -4.90
CA ASP A 87 -7.64 9.73 -3.67
C ASP A 87 -8.21 8.89 -2.52
N PRO A 88 -7.44 7.94 -1.96
CA PRO A 88 -7.94 7.05 -0.93
C PRO A 88 -8.06 7.77 0.42
N PHE A 89 -7.55 9.00 0.53
CA PHE A 89 -7.52 9.74 1.79
C PHE A 89 -8.73 10.69 1.91
N PRO A 90 -9.30 10.82 3.12
CA PRO A 90 -10.33 11.82 3.37
C PRO A 90 -9.78 13.23 3.19
N SER A 91 -10.66 14.19 2.89
CA SER A 91 -10.31 15.60 2.96
C SER A 91 -10.06 15.97 4.43
N TRP A 92 -8.86 16.46 4.72
CA TRP A 92 -8.51 16.96 6.05
C TRP A 92 -9.16 18.34 6.23
N GLU A 93 -10.09 18.49 7.17
CA GLU A 93 -10.57 19.81 7.59
C GLU A 93 -9.47 20.51 8.42
N HIS A 94 -9.11 21.73 8.04
CA HIS A 94 -8.16 22.59 8.75
C HIS A 94 -8.80 23.36 9.90
#